data_AF-A0A2H6EI94-F1
#
_entry.id   AF-A0A2H6EI94-F1
#
_cell.length_a   1.000
_cell.length_b   1.000
_cell.length_c   1.000
_cell.angle_alpha   90.00
_cell.angle_beta   90.00
_cell.angle_gamma   90.00
#
_symmetry.space_group_name_H-M   'P 1'
#
loop_
_entity.id
_entity.type
_entity.pdbx_description
1 polymer ?
#
loop_
_entity_poly.entity_id
_entity_poly.type
_entity_poly.pdbx_seq_one_letter_code
_entity_poly.pdbx_strand_id
1 'polypeptide(L)' 'MNINKLNKNKKLILSIEDIAELLSISKESAKVTANRYVKQNLLLRLKRNFYITPNKFENLKEDDLF' A
#
# COMPACT_ATOMS: atom_id res chain seq x y z
N MET A 1 -4.09 -13.24 6.49
CA MET A 1 -4.33 -11.78 6.36
C MET A 1 -3.82 -11.30 5.00
N ASN A 2 -4.61 -10.56 4.22
CA ASN A 2 -4.37 -10.30 2.77
C ASN A 2 -3.22 -9.33 2.43
N ILE A 3 -2.44 -8.86 3.42
CA ILE A 3 -1.31 -7.93 3.23
C ILE A 3 -0.22 -8.51 2.32
N ASN A 4 -0.08 -9.83 2.28
CA ASN A 4 0.91 -10.52 1.45
C ASN A 4 0.76 -10.19 -0.05
N LYS A 5 -0.47 -9.91 -0.53
CA LYS A 5 -0.71 -9.50 -1.91
C LYS A 5 -0.13 -8.11 -2.21
N LEU A 6 -0.21 -7.20 -1.25
CA LEU A 6 0.30 -5.83 -1.36
C LEU A 6 1.84 -5.80 -1.33
N ASN A 7 2.45 -6.67 -0.52
CA ASN A 7 3.91 -6.83 -0.46
C ASN A 7 4.50 -7.47 -1.72
N LYS A 8 3.82 -8.46 -2.33
CA LYS A 8 4.30 -9.14 -3.55
C LYS A 8 4.18 -8.30 -4.83
N ASN A 9 3.41 -7.22 -4.79
CA ASN A 9 3.22 -6.36 -5.97
C ASN A 9 4.52 -5.60 -6.31
N LYS A 10 4.82 -5.42 -7.61
CA LYS A 10 6.04 -4.75 -8.09
C LYS A 10 6.03 -3.23 -7.92
N LYS A 11 4.87 -2.58 -7.79
CA LYS A 11 4.79 -1.12 -7.63
C LYS A 11 5.31 -0.71 -6.26
N LEU A 12 6.17 0.30 -6.26
CA LEU A 12 6.72 0.90 -5.05
C LEU A 12 5.62 1.58 -4.23
N ILE A 13 4.84 2.43 -4.89
CA ILE A 13 3.72 3.17 -4.31
C ILE A 13 2.41 2.49 -4.73
N LEU A 14 1.51 2.33 -3.77
CA LEU A 14 0.18 1.76 -3.93
C LEU A 14 -0.85 2.89 -3.83
N SER A 15 -1.59 3.12 -4.91
CA SER A 15 -2.80 3.93 -4.89
C SER A 15 -3.97 3.18 -4.23
N ILE A 16 -5.06 3.89 -3.96
CA ILE A 16 -6.27 3.25 -3.44
C ILE A 16 -6.90 2.31 -4.47
N GLU A 17 -6.75 2.63 -5.75
CA GLU A 17 -7.15 1.80 -6.87
C GLU A 17 -6.32 0.51 -6.90
N ASP A 18 -4.99 0.59 -6.71
CA ASP A 18 -4.13 -0.59 -6.63
C ASP A 18 -4.52 -1.50 -5.47
N ILE A 19 -4.83 -0.92 -4.31
CA ILE A 19 -5.28 -1.69 -3.14
C ILE A 19 -6.62 -2.37 -3.43
N ALA A 20 -7.55 -1.67 -4.09
CA ALA A 20 -8.84 -2.22 -4.50
C ALA A 20 -8.66 -3.40 -5.46
N GLU A 21 -7.81 -3.26 -6.47
CA GLU A 21 -7.52 -4.30 -7.46
C GLU A 21 -6.81 -5.51 -6.82
N LEU A 22 -5.72 -5.28 -6.08
CA LEU A 22 -4.92 -6.35 -5.46
C LEU A 22 -5.68 -7.15 -4.40
N LEU A 23 -6.64 -6.51 -3.72
CA LEU A 23 -7.49 -7.16 -2.74
C LEU A 23 -8.84 -7.62 -3.32
N SER A 24 -9.14 -7.26 -4.57
CA SER A 24 -10.42 -7.53 -5.25
C SER A 24 -11.62 -7.03 -4.44
N ILE A 25 -11.54 -5.79 -3.95
CA ILE A 25 -12.58 -5.12 -3.15
C ILE A 25 -12.98 -3.79 -3.78
N SER A 26 -14.11 -3.23 -3.34
CA SER A 26 -14.53 -1.89 -3.79
C SER A 26 -13.55 -0.80 -3.35
N LYS A 27 -13.55 0.33 -4.06
CA LYS A 27 -12.70 1.49 -3.73
C LYS A 27 -13.01 2.05 -2.34
N GLU A 28 -14.26 2.03 -1.91
CA GLU A 28 -14.71 2.44 -0.58
C GLU A 28 -14.14 1.49 0.49
N SER A 29 -14.23 0.19 0.25
CA SER A 29 -13.68 -0.85 1.13
C SER A 29 -12.16 -0.76 1.20
N ALA A 30 -11.50 -0.43 0.09
CA ALA A 30 -10.07 -0.19 0.03
C ALA A 30 -9.67 1.01 0.89
N LYS A 31 -10.42 2.12 0.88
CA LYS A 31 -10.17 3.28 1.77
C LYS A 31 -10.22 2.88 3.25
N VAL A 32 -11.25 2.13 3.64
CA VAL A 32 -11.38 1.66 5.04
C VAL A 32 -10.25 0.70 5.39
N THR A 33 -9.94 -0.24 4.50
CA THR A 33 -8.86 -1.21 4.68
C THR A 33 -7.49 -0.55 4.78
N ALA A 34 -7.20 0.42 3.91
CA ALA A 34 -5.95 1.18 3.93
C ALA A 34 -5.81 1.95 5.25
N ASN A 35 -6.85 2.65 5.71
CA ASN A 35 -6.82 3.32 7.01
C ASN A 35 -6.61 2.35 8.17
N ARG A 36 -7.27 1.18 8.14
CA ARG A 36 -7.06 0.14 9.15
C ARG A 36 -5.62 -0.40 9.14
N TYR A 37 -5.06 -0.64 7.96
CA TYR A 37 -3.69 -1.12 7.80
C TYR A 37 -2.64 -0.08 8.19
N VAL A 38 -2.92 1.21 7.97
CA VAL A 38 -2.10 2.31 8.51
C VAL A 38 -2.09 2.29 10.03
N LYS A 39 -3.26 2.15 10.67
CA LYS A 39 -3.34 2.03 12.15
C LYS A 39 -2.62 0.80 12.70
N GLN A 40 -2.44 -0.24 11.88
CA GLN A 40 -1.75 -1.48 12.25
C GLN A 40 -0.27 -1.47 11.86
N ASN A 41 0.29 -0.35 11.38
CA ASN A 41 1.66 -0.24 10.86
C ASN A 41 1.98 -1.22 9.71
N LEU A 42 0.97 -1.64 8.94
CA LEU A 42 1.12 -2.52 7.77
C LEU A 42 1.21 -1.75 6.45
N LEU A 43 0.76 -0.50 6.46
CA LEU A 43 0.93 0.47 5.39
C LEU A 43 1.40 1.79 6.00
N LEU A 44 2.26 2.48 5.28
CA LEU A 44 2.66 3.86 5.56
C LEU A 44 1.93 4.76 4.56
N ARG A 45 1.34 5.84 5.05
CA ARG A 45 0.65 6.82 4.20
C ARG A 45 1.64 7.88 3.74
N LEU A 46 1.83 7.98 2.43
CA LEU A 46 2.68 9.02 1.81
C LEU A 46 1.88 10.28 1.52
N LYS A 47 0.70 10.13 0.92
CA LYS A 47 -0.23 11.22 0.57
C LYS A 47 -1.67 10.70 0.65
N ARG A 48 -2.67 11.58 0.51
CA ARG A 48 -4.07 11.16 0.30
C ARG A 48 -4.14 10.15 -0.86
N ASN A 49 -4.72 8.98 -0.57
CA ASN A 49 -4.88 7.83 -1.48
C ASN A 49 -3.59 7.14 -1.94
N PHE A 50 -2.43 7.48 -1.39
CA PHE A 50 -1.15 6.86 -1.76
C PHE A 50 -0.43 6.31 -0.52
N TYR A 51 0.01 5.07 -0.64
CA TYR A 51 0.56 4.27 0.45
C TYR A 51 1.79 3.50 -0.02
N ILE A 52 2.64 3.12 0.92
CA ILE A 52 3.76 2.20 0.71
C ILE A 52 3.74 1.16 1.82
N THR A 53 4.23 -0.05 1.55
CA THR A 53 4.38 -1.05 2.62
C THR A 53 5.68 -0.79 3.38
N PRO A 54 5.75 -1.04 4.70
CA PRO A 54 6.97 -0.83 5.48
C PRO A 54 8.20 -1.53 4.87
N ASN A 55 8.03 -2.77 4.41
CA ASN A 55 9.10 -3.54 3.77
C ASN A 55 9.64 -2.85 2.50
N LYS A 56 8.78 -2.24 1.67
CA LYS A 56 9.24 -1.48 0.50
C LYS A 56 9.90 -0.17 0.87
N PHE A 57 9.43 0.48 1.93
CA PHE A 57 10.02 1.73 2.42
C PHE A 57 11.41 1.51 3.02
N GLU A 58 11.62 0.42 3.74
CA GLU A 58 12.92 0.06 4.32
C GLU A 58 13.96 -0.33 3.24
N ASN A 59 13.51 -0.94 2.15
CA ASN A 59 14.36 -1.31 1.02
C ASN A 59 14.52 -0.20 -0.04
N LEU A 60 13.94 0.98 0.22
CA LEU A 60 13.94 2.10 -0.71
C LEU A 60 15.37 2.63 -0.89
N LYS A 61 15.89 2.64 -2.12
CA LYS A 61 17.16 3.28 -2.45
C LYS A 61 16.94 4.59 -3.18
N GLU A 62 17.95 5.45 -3.16
CA GLU A 62 17.90 6.74 -3.86
C GLU A 62 17.71 6.55 -5.38
N ASP A 63 18.29 5.49 -5.95
CA ASP A 63 18.11 5.11 -7.35
C ASP A 63 16.65 4.75 -7.71
N ASP A 64 15.79 4.41 -6.74
CA ASP A 64 14.38 4.11 -7.00
C ASP A 64 13.52 5.39 -7.11
N LEU A 65 14.10 6.55 -6.79
CA LEU A 65 13.42 7.84 -6.72
C LEU A 65 13.68 8.76 -7.94
N PHE A 66 14.75 8.52 -8.70
CA PHE A 66 15.23 9.39 -9.79
C PHE A 66 15.50 8.62 -11.08
#